data_AF-A0A9E0GWL5-F1
#
_entry.id   AF-A0A9E0GWL5-F1
#
_cell.length_a   1.000
_cell.length_b   1.000
_cell.length_c   1.000
_cell.angle_alpha   90.00
_cell.angle_beta   90.00
_cell.angle_gamma   90.00
#
_symmetry.space_group_name_H-M   'P 1'
#
loop_
_entity.id
_entity.type
_entity.pdbx_description
1 polymer ?
#
loop_
_entity_poly.entity_id
_entity_poly.type
_entity_poly.pdbx_seq_one_letter_code
_entity_poly.pdbx_strand_id
1 'polypeptide(L)'
;MTNENLSVYDRICRTRKSGRATASDYINATITDFVELHGDRCFADDHAIVGGIGRLNGKPVTVIGIEKGRDLNERLLRNFGCVLPEGYRKALRLIKQAEKFHRPVICFVDTQGANCGKGAEERGQGQAIANNLYELTDVKTPIISVMIGEGGSGGALALAVADEVWMLENAYYSVITPESCASILFKDPKRAPEAAEHLKLTASDLNKMGIVEKVVEEPEDFSEEKETSHFMKKLADDLSKEIKQLEKKPVDKLLDDRYEKYRKIGRYSEYSEAVGEVPGAAQLLGVSQAPARKRRGLFGRG
;
A
#
# COMPACT_ATOMS: atom_id res chain seq x y z
N MET A 1 26.82 1.27 -4.31
CA MET A 1 27.22 1.81 -2.98
C MET A 1 26.39 1.03 -1.99
N THR A 2 26.98 0.41 -0.95
CA THR A 2 26.21 -0.45 -0.04
C THR A 2 24.99 0.29 0.54
N ASN A 3 23.83 -0.35 0.54
CA ASN A 3 22.51 0.18 0.94
C ASN A 3 22.41 0.70 2.39
N GLU A 4 23.50 0.66 3.17
CA GLU A 4 23.52 0.96 4.60
C GLU A 4 23.57 2.46 4.95
N ASN A 5 23.87 3.36 4.00
CA ASN A 5 24.05 4.80 4.26
C ASN A 5 23.03 5.74 3.58
N LEU A 6 21.92 5.23 3.06
CA LEU A 6 20.90 6.08 2.40
C LEU A 6 20.01 6.77 3.44
N SER A 7 19.82 8.08 3.29
CA SER A 7 18.81 8.80 4.07
C SER A 7 17.39 8.33 3.70
N VAL A 8 16.40 8.62 4.55
CA VAL A 8 15.00 8.32 4.23
C VAL A 8 14.59 8.97 2.91
N TYR A 9 15.06 10.20 2.69
CA TYR A 9 14.74 10.95 1.47
C TYR A 9 15.45 10.39 0.22
N ASP A 10 16.66 9.86 0.34
CA ASP A 10 17.33 9.19 -0.77
C ASP A 10 16.56 7.94 -1.23
N ARG A 11 15.98 7.19 -0.29
CA ARG A 11 15.11 6.04 -0.60
C ARG A 11 13.86 6.48 -1.35
N ILE A 12 13.21 7.56 -0.90
CA ILE A 12 12.08 8.17 -1.63
C ILE A 12 12.51 8.58 -3.04
N CYS A 13 13.67 9.24 -3.21
CA CYS A 13 14.18 9.61 -4.53
C CYS A 13 14.41 8.38 -5.43
N ARG A 14 14.91 7.27 -4.89
CA ARG A 14 15.03 6.00 -5.63
C ARG A 14 13.68 5.46 -6.10
N THR A 15 12.61 5.59 -5.31
CA THR A 15 11.25 5.18 -5.75
C THR A 15 10.71 6.02 -6.90
N ARG A 16 11.23 7.24 -7.09
CA ARG A 16 10.80 8.18 -8.13
C ARG A 16 11.74 8.20 -9.33
N LYS A 17 12.83 7.43 -9.31
CA LYS A 17 13.83 7.37 -10.38
C LYS A 17 13.19 6.83 -11.67
N SER A 18 13.56 7.41 -12.80
CA SER A 18 13.23 6.84 -14.11
C SER A 18 13.84 5.45 -14.24
N GLY A 19 13.10 4.51 -14.82
CA GLY A 19 13.53 3.11 -14.95
C GLY A 19 13.19 2.22 -13.76
N ARG A 20 12.54 2.74 -12.70
CA ARG A 20 11.93 1.87 -11.69
C ARG A 20 10.83 1.01 -12.34
N ALA A 21 10.79 -0.27 -11.99
CA ALA A 21 9.76 -1.19 -12.46
C ALA A 21 8.36 -0.74 -12.04
N THR A 22 7.45 -0.74 -13.01
CA THR A 22 6.02 -0.41 -12.83
C THR A 22 5.20 -1.65 -12.51
N ALA A 23 3.94 -1.50 -12.07
CA ALA A 23 3.09 -2.65 -11.77
C ALA A 23 2.96 -3.63 -12.95
N SER A 24 2.91 -3.13 -14.19
CA SER A 24 2.92 -3.97 -15.39
C SER A 24 4.21 -4.78 -15.55
N ASP A 25 5.37 -4.26 -15.16
CA ASP A 25 6.64 -5.02 -15.16
C ASP A 25 6.56 -6.21 -14.20
N TYR A 26 6.06 -5.99 -12.97
CA TYR A 26 5.86 -7.05 -12.00
C TYR A 26 4.87 -8.11 -12.49
N ILE A 27 3.73 -7.68 -13.05
CA ILE A 27 2.71 -8.59 -13.59
C ILE A 27 3.32 -9.44 -14.72
N ASN A 28 3.95 -8.82 -15.71
CA ASN A 28 4.51 -9.52 -16.86
C ASN A 28 5.65 -10.48 -16.49
N ALA A 29 6.45 -10.14 -15.48
CA ALA A 29 7.56 -10.98 -15.05
C ALA A 29 7.15 -12.13 -14.11
N THR A 30 6.05 -11.99 -13.36
CA THR A 30 5.66 -12.95 -12.31
C THR A 30 4.42 -13.78 -12.65
N ILE A 31 3.59 -13.32 -13.59
CA ILE A 31 2.29 -13.93 -13.91
C ILE A 31 2.29 -14.45 -15.35
N THR A 32 2.09 -15.75 -15.53
CA THR A 32 1.93 -16.37 -16.86
C THR A 32 0.45 -16.42 -17.25
N ASP A 33 0.16 -16.53 -18.56
CA ASP A 33 -1.21 -16.56 -19.10
C ASP A 33 -2.09 -15.38 -18.62
N PHE A 34 -1.50 -14.19 -18.48
CA PHE A 34 -2.21 -13.02 -17.97
C PHE A 34 -3.25 -12.52 -18.98
N VAL A 35 -4.47 -12.35 -18.51
CA VAL A 35 -5.59 -11.75 -19.24
C VAL A 35 -6.07 -10.54 -18.45
N GLU A 36 -5.82 -9.36 -19.00
CA GLU A 36 -6.29 -8.10 -18.43
C GLU A 36 -7.82 -7.99 -18.54
N LEU A 37 -8.46 -7.48 -17.48
CA LEU A 37 -9.90 -7.34 -17.36
C LEU A 37 -10.25 -5.88 -17.08
N HIS A 38 -11.08 -5.29 -17.95
CA HIS A 38 -11.37 -3.85 -17.96
C HIS A 38 -12.73 -3.49 -17.34
N GLY A 39 -12.83 -2.23 -16.89
CA GLY A 39 -14.06 -1.54 -16.52
C GLY A 39 -14.58 -1.84 -15.11
N ASP A 40 -15.25 -0.87 -14.50
CA ASP A 40 -15.91 -1.01 -13.21
C ASP A 40 -17.38 -1.49 -13.30
N ARG A 41 -17.95 -1.52 -14.52
CA ARG A 41 -19.37 -1.80 -14.83
C ARG A 41 -20.35 -0.73 -14.35
N CYS A 42 -19.86 0.46 -14.03
CA CYS A 42 -20.67 1.58 -13.55
C CYS A 42 -20.40 2.88 -14.33
N PHE A 43 -19.13 3.20 -14.58
CA PHE A 43 -18.73 4.49 -15.15
C PHE A 43 -17.70 4.34 -16.27
N ALA A 44 -16.52 3.79 -15.98
CA ALA A 44 -15.41 3.74 -16.94
C ALA A 44 -14.39 2.65 -16.61
N ASP A 45 -13.40 2.49 -17.49
CA ASP A 45 -12.16 1.78 -17.21
C ASP A 45 -11.09 2.80 -16.80
N ASP A 46 -10.67 2.77 -15.53
CA ASP A 46 -9.55 3.60 -15.09
C ASP A 46 -8.24 2.92 -15.46
N HIS A 47 -7.47 3.61 -16.31
CA HIS A 47 -6.17 3.13 -16.75
C HIS A 47 -5.14 3.13 -15.62
N ALA A 48 -5.31 3.91 -14.54
CA ALA A 48 -4.42 3.83 -13.38
C ALA A 48 -4.47 2.47 -12.66
N ILE A 49 -5.47 1.63 -12.94
CA ILE A 49 -5.57 0.26 -12.43
C ILE A 49 -5.43 -0.74 -13.58
N VAL A 50 -4.35 -1.50 -13.57
CA VAL A 50 -4.16 -2.69 -14.41
C VAL A 50 -4.52 -3.91 -13.59
N GLY A 51 -5.34 -4.82 -14.11
CA GLY A 51 -5.71 -6.00 -13.34
C GLY A 51 -6.42 -7.06 -14.14
N GLY A 52 -6.32 -8.31 -13.67
CA GLY A 52 -6.78 -9.44 -14.45
C GLY A 52 -6.58 -10.78 -13.75
N ILE A 53 -6.64 -11.84 -14.55
CA ILE A 53 -6.41 -13.22 -14.10
C ILE A 53 -5.18 -13.78 -14.81
N GLY A 54 -4.46 -14.66 -14.13
CA GLY A 54 -3.32 -15.36 -14.71
C GLY A 54 -2.85 -16.46 -13.77
N ARG A 55 -1.60 -16.87 -13.92
CA ARG A 55 -0.99 -17.93 -13.11
C ARG A 55 0.30 -17.48 -12.45
N LEU A 56 0.36 -17.63 -11.13
CA LEU A 56 1.61 -17.53 -10.37
C LEU A 56 2.15 -18.94 -10.13
N ASN A 57 3.28 -19.30 -10.72
CA ASN A 57 3.86 -20.64 -10.62
C ASN A 57 2.83 -21.76 -10.89
N GLY A 58 2.06 -21.59 -11.97
CA GLY A 58 1.01 -22.51 -12.42
C GLY A 58 -0.36 -22.36 -11.73
N LYS A 59 -0.43 -21.63 -10.60
CA LYS A 59 -1.64 -21.46 -9.82
C LYS A 59 -2.49 -20.27 -10.29
N PRO A 60 -3.81 -20.44 -10.54
CA PRO A 60 -4.69 -19.33 -10.87
C PRO A 60 -4.73 -18.27 -9.76
N VAL A 61 -4.48 -17.02 -10.13
CA VAL A 61 -4.54 -15.85 -9.23
C VAL A 61 -5.27 -14.70 -9.92
N THR A 62 -5.80 -13.78 -9.12
CA THR A 62 -6.17 -12.45 -9.60
C THR A 62 -5.07 -11.48 -9.19
N VAL A 63 -4.60 -10.67 -10.14
CA VAL A 63 -3.54 -9.67 -9.90
C VAL A 63 -4.07 -8.29 -10.24
N ILE A 64 -3.75 -7.31 -9.41
CA ILE A 64 -4.17 -5.91 -9.54
C ILE A 64 -2.95 -5.04 -9.27
N GLY A 65 -2.73 -4.02 -10.08
CA GLY A 65 -1.62 -3.11 -9.99
C GLY A 65 -2.06 -1.67 -10.14
N ILE A 66 -1.54 -0.77 -9.32
CA ILE A 66 -1.60 0.66 -9.61
C ILE A 66 -0.47 0.98 -10.58
N GLU A 67 -0.83 1.38 -11.79
CA GLU A 67 0.10 1.62 -12.88
C GLU A 67 0.40 3.13 -12.98
N LYS A 68 1.67 3.51 -12.88
CA LYS A 68 2.11 4.89 -13.02
C LYS A 68 2.44 5.28 -14.45
N GLY A 69 2.86 4.33 -15.29
CA GLY A 69 3.42 4.58 -16.61
C GLY A 69 4.93 4.84 -16.59
N ARG A 70 5.60 4.36 -17.64
CA ARG A 70 7.07 4.41 -17.76
C ARG A 70 7.57 5.73 -18.32
N ASP A 71 6.86 6.27 -19.30
CA ASP A 71 7.15 7.55 -19.95
C ASP A 71 6.05 8.58 -19.71
N LEU A 72 6.23 9.79 -20.24
CA LEU A 72 5.28 10.89 -20.03
C LEU A 72 3.90 10.59 -20.64
N ASN A 73 3.84 9.95 -21.82
CA ASN A 73 2.58 9.67 -22.49
C ASN A 73 1.78 8.61 -21.70
N GLU A 74 2.46 7.55 -21.28
CA GLU A 74 1.86 6.54 -20.41
C GLU A 74 1.43 7.15 -19.07
N ARG A 75 2.27 7.98 -18.45
CA ARG A 75 1.92 8.65 -17.18
C ARG A 75 0.68 9.51 -17.29
N LEU A 76 0.54 10.26 -18.38
CA LEU A 76 -0.67 11.06 -18.63
C LEU A 76 -1.90 10.17 -18.80
N LEU A 77 -1.80 9.08 -19.55
CA LEU A 77 -2.89 8.12 -19.72
C LEU A 77 -3.29 7.45 -18.39
N ARG A 78 -2.31 7.12 -17.56
CA ARG A 78 -2.45 6.39 -16.30
C ARG A 78 -2.67 7.32 -15.10
N ASN A 79 -2.91 8.61 -15.32
CA ASN A 79 -3.06 9.63 -14.27
C ASN A 79 -1.88 9.64 -13.27
N PHE A 80 -0.66 9.29 -13.69
CA PHE A 80 0.51 9.13 -12.83
C PHE A 80 0.30 8.14 -11.67
N GLY A 81 -0.61 7.16 -11.83
CA GLY A 81 -1.02 6.23 -10.78
C GLY A 81 -1.96 6.84 -9.74
N CYS A 82 -2.47 8.05 -9.97
CA CYS A 82 -3.50 8.67 -9.14
C CYS A 82 -4.88 8.11 -9.55
N VAL A 83 -5.29 7.05 -8.87
CA VAL A 83 -6.50 6.28 -9.17
C VAL A 83 -7.77 7.12 -8.97
N LEU A 84 -8.70 6.99 -9.90
CA LEU A 84 -10.04 7.57 -9.89
C LEU A 84 -11.04 6.63 -9.16
N PRO A 85 -12.23 7.12 -8.77
CA PRO A 85 -13.21 6.29 -8.04
C PRO A 85 -13.58 5.00 -8.77
N GLU A 86 -13.79 5.08 -10.08
CA GLU A 86 -14.00 3.94 -10.98
C GLU A 86 -12.86 2.91 -10.96
N GLY A 87 -11.60 3.32 -10.74
CA GLY A 87 -10.48 2.42 -10.59
C GLY A 87 -10.56 1.59 -9.31
N TYR A 88 -10.92 2.20 -8.19
CA TYR A 88 -11.14 1.47 -6.94
C TYR A 88 -12.32 0.50 -7.05
N ARG A 89 -13.42 0.91 -7.70
CA ARG A 89 -14.56 0.02 -8.01
C ARG A 89 -14.17 -1.14 -8.92
N LYS A 90 -13.37 -0.90 -9.97
CA LYS A 90 -12.80 -1.94 -10.84
C LYS A 90 -11.98 -2.93 -10.02
N ALA A 91 -11.08 -2.44 -9.15
CA ALA A 91 -10.27 -3.30 -8.29
C ALA A 91 -11.14 -4.17 -7.38
N LEU A 92 -12.11 -3.58 -6.68
CA LEU A 92 -13.04 -4.32 -5.82
C LEU A 92 -13.85 -5.36 -6.61
N ARG A 93 -14.33 -5.02 -7.81
CA ARG A 93 -15.02 -5.98 -8.70
C ARG A 93 -14.14 -7.19 -9.01
N LEU A 94 -12.86 -6.97 -9.32
CA LEU A 94 -11.90 -8.04 -9.59
C LEU A 94 -11.64 -8.89 -8.35
N ILE A 95 -11.52 -8.27 -7.17
CA ILE A 95 -11.35 -8.97 -5.89
C ILE A 95 -12.55 -9.84 -5.56
N LYS A 96 -13.79 -9.33 -5.71
CA LYS A 96 -15.00 -10.13 -5.52
C LYS A 96 -15.14 -11.26 -6.53
N GLN A 97 -14.65 -11.07 -7.76
CA GLN A 97 -14.53 -12.19 -8.71
C GLN A 97 -13.49 -13.21 -8.26
N ALA A 98 -12.36 -12.79 -7.68
CA ALA A 98 -11.36 -13.70 -7.13
C ALA A 98 -11.95 -14.54 -5.99
N GLU A 99 -12.65 -13.90 -5.05
CA GLU A 99 -13.37 -14.55 -3.96
C GLU A 99 -14.36 -15.61 -4.47
N LYS A 100 -15.22 -15.25 -5.44
CA LYS A 100 -16.22 -16.16 -6.03
C LYS A 100 -15.62 -17.45 -6.57
N PHE A 101 -14.39 -17.39 -7.07
CA PHE A 101 -13.71 -18.52 -7.69
C PHE A 101 -12.53 -19.04 -6.84
N HIS A 102 -12.45 -18.62 -5.58
CA HIS A 102 -11.40 -19.03 -4.64
C HIS A 102 -9.98 -18.83 -5.18
N ARG A 103 -9.75 -17.73 -5.91
CA ARG A 103 -8.41 -17.34 -6.37
C ARG A 103 -7.77 -16.40 -5.36
N PRO A 104 -6.51 -16.61 -4.98
CA PRO A 104 -5.75 -15.60 -4.24
C PRO A 104 -5.62 -14.30 -5.03
N VAL A 105 -5.52 -13.19 -4.30
CA VAL A 105 -5.34 -11.83 -4.85
C VAL A 105 -3.94 -11.34 -4.55
N ILE A 106 -3.29 -10.75 -5.56
CA ILE A 106 -2.01 -10.06 -5.41
C ILE A 106 -2.20 -8.61 -5.85
N CYS A 107 -1.87 -7.66 -4.99
CA CYS A 107 -1.95 -6.23 -5.26
C CYS A 107 -0.54 -5.63 -5.34
N PHE A 108 -0.19 -4.98 -6.45
CA PHE A 108 1.02 -4.17 -6.57
C PHE A 108 0.66 -2.68 -6.44
N VAL A 109 1.17 -2.03 -5.40
CA VAL A 109 0.78 -0.66 -5.05
C VAL A 109 1.92 0.31 -5.34
N ASP A 110 1.66 1.26 -6.23
CA ASP A 110 2.54 2.38 -6.55
C ASP A 110 1.74 3.65 -6.87
N THR A 111 1.48 4.47 -5.86
CA THR A 111 0.68 5.68 -5.98
C THR A 111 1.14 6.75 -5.00
N GLN A 112 1.12 8.02 -5.43
CA GLN A 112 1.31 9.16 -4.52
C GLN A 112 0.03 9.48 -3.73
N GLY A 113 -1.09 8.91 -4.13
CA GLY A 113 -2.40 9.13 -3.53
C GLY A 113 -3.51 8.97 -4.55
N ALA A 114 -4.74 8.93 -4.04
CA ALA A 114 -5.91 8.95 -4.89
C ALA A 114 -6.01 10.29 -5.65
N ASN A 115 -6.63 10.29 -6.84
CA ASN A 115 -6.88 11.52 -7.58
C ASN A 115 -7.73 12.49 -6.74
N CYS A 116 -7.29 13.75 -6.61
CA CYS A 116 -7.97 14.80 -5.83
C CYS A 116 -8.69 15.85 -6.70
N GLY A 117 -8.94 15.53 -7.97
CA GLY A 117 -9.62 16.42 -8.91
C GLY A 117 -11.14 16.48 -8.70
N LYS A 118 -11.76 17.58 -9.16
CA LYS A 118 -13.21 17.82 -9.06
C LYS A 118 -14.06 16.63 -9.52
N GLY A 119 -13.72 16.03 -10.66
CA GLY A 119 -14.45 14.88 -11.18
C GLY A 119 -14.36 13.63 -10.28
N ALA A 120 -13.24 13.43 -9.59
CA ALA A 120 -13.09 12.32 -8.64
C ALA A 120 -13.99 12.54 -7.41
N GLU A 121 -14.06 13.77 -6.90
CA GLU A 121 -14.95 14.15 -5.80
C GLU A 121 -16.43 14.00 -6.18
N GLU A 122 -16.85 14.52 -7.32
CA GLU A 122 -18.23 14.41 -7.82
C GLU A 122 -18.69 12.95 -8.00
N ARG A 123 -17.74 12.05 -8.29
CA ARG A 123 -17.98 10.60 -8.44
C ARG A 123 -17.74 9.80 -7.16
N GLY A 124 -17.46 10.43 -6.03
CA GLY A 124 -17.36 9.77 -4.73
C GLY A 124 -16.03 9.06 -4.47
N GLN A 125 -14.91 9.77 -4.59
CA GLN A 125 -13.57 9.23 -4.29
C GLN A 125 -13.47 8.64 -2.88
N GLY A 126 -13.88 9.40 -1.86
CA GLY A 126 -13.90 8.91 -0.48
C GLY A 126 -14.78 7.68 -0.29
N GLN A 127 -15.93 7.63 -0.96
CA GLN A 127 -16.86 6.49 -0.92
C GLN A 127 -16.26 5.25 -1.58
N ALA A 128 -15.62 5.38 -2.74
CA ALA A 128 -14.98 4.26 -3.43
C ALA A 128 -13.84 3.66 -2.59
N ILE A 129 -12.99 4.50 -1.98
CA ILE A 129 -11.94 4.06 -1.07
C ILE A 129 -12.54 3.37 0.16
N ALA A 130 -13.51 4.00 0.83
CA ALA A 130 -14.13 3.44 2.03
C ALA A 130 -14.81 2.09 1.78
N ASN A 131 -15.49 1.93 0.64
CA ASN A 131 -16.08 0.66 0.25
C ASN A 131 -15.00 -0.42 0.05
N ASN A 132 -13.87 -0.10 -0.58
CA ASN A 132 -12.77 -1.06 -0.68
C ASN A 132 -12.28 -1.49 0.71
N LEU A 133 -12.05 -0.54 1.62
CA LEU A 133 -11.59 -0.88 2.97
C LEU A 133 -12.58 -1.80 3.68
N TYR A 134 -13.87 -1.47 3.63
CA TYR A 134 -14.94 -2.25 4.24
C TYR A 134 -15.07 -3.65 3.64
N GLU A 135 -15.05 -3.76 2.31
CA GLU A 135 -15.27 -5.04 1.66
C GLU A 135 -14.06 -5.97 1.77
N LEU A 136 -12.83 -5.43 1.76
CA LEU A 136 -11.60 -6.23 1.80
C LEU A 136 -11.37 -6.88 3.18
N THR A 137 -11.95 -6.37 4.27
CA THR A 137 -11.85 -7.05 5.58
C THR A 137 -12.50 -8.43 5.55
N ASP A 138 -13.56 -8.58 4.76
CA ASP A 138 -14.42 -9.77 4.79
C ASP A 138 -14.24 -10.72 3.59
N VAL A 139 -13.30 -10.42 2.69
CA VAL A 139 -13.02 -11.23 1.50
C VAL A 139 -12.47 -12.61 1.89
N LYS A 140 -13.17 -13.68 1.48
CA LYS A 140 -12.91 -15.09 1.84
C LYS A 140 -11.84 -15.78 0.99
N THR A 141 -10.85 -15.03 0.54
CA THR A 141 -9.68 -15.56 -0.20
C THR A 141 -8.42 -14.82 0.25
N PRO A 142 -7.23 -15.43 0.19
CA PRO A 142 -5.99 -14.77 0.55
C PRO A 142 -5.72 -13.53 -0.30
N ILE A 143 -5.27 -12.45 0.34
CA ILE A 143 -4.85 -11.20 -0.29
C ILE A 143 -3.44 -10.87 0.18
N ILE A 144 -2.53 -10.63 -0.77
CA ILE A 144 -1.18 -10.12 -0.50
C ILE A 144 -1.01 -8.80 -1.24
N SER A 145 -0.61 -7.75 -0.54
CA SER A 145 -0.34 -6.44 -1.12
C SER A 145 1.14 -6.11 -1.00
N VAL A 146 1.78 -5.74 -2.11
CA VAL A 146 3.20 -5.40 -2.19
C VAL A 146 3.32 -3.92 -2.58
N MET A 147 3.86 -3.11 -1.69
CA MET A 147 4.25 -1.73 -1.99
C MET A 147 5.52 -1.76 -2.82
N ILE A 148 5.39 -1.53 -4.13
CA ILE A 148 6.49 -1.60 -5.10
C ILE A 148 7.12 -0.22 -5.38
N GLY A 149 6.55 0.86 -4.85
CA GLY A 149 7.08 2.21 -4.98
C GLY A 149 6.53 3.12 -3.90
N GLU A 150 5.63 4.01 -4.28
CA GLU A 150 5.00 4.96 -3.37
C GLU A 150 3.69 4.39 -2.80
N GLY A 151 3.52 4.41 -1.49
CA GLY A 151 2.30 4.05 -0.77
C GLY A 151 1.61 5.31 -0.26
N GLY A 152 0.89 6.00 -1.14
CA GLY A 152 0.26 7.28 -0.82
C GLY A 152 -1.11 7.16 -0.14
N SER A 153 -1.15 7.41 1.16
CA SER A 153 -2.36 7.70 1.96
C SER A 153 -3.50 6.69 1.76
N GLY A 154 -4.75 7.17 1.81
CA GLY A 154 -5.95 6.38 1.53
C GLY A 154 -5.97 5.73 0.15
N GLY A 155 -5.26 6.31 -0.82
CA GLY A 155 -5.23 5.79 -2.18
C GLY A 155 -4.47 4.46 -2.31
N ALA A 156 -3.37 4.32 -1.57
CA ALA A 156 -2.66 3.05 -1.40
C ALA A 156 -3.43 2.10 -0.46
N LEU A 157 -3.98 2.65 0.63
CA LEU A 157 -4.71 1.87 1.64
C LEU A 157 -5.91 1.11 1.06
N ALA A 158 -6.57 1.67 0.05
CA ALA A 158 -7.68 1.04 -0.66
C ALA A 158 -7.35 -0.33 -1.29
N LEU A 159 -6.06 -0.65 -1.48
CA LEU A 159 -5.58 -1.96 -1.95
C LEU A 159 -4.61 -2.64 -0.97
N ALA A 160 -4.47 -2.11 0.25
CA ALA A 160 -3.54 -2.61 1.26
C ALA A 160 -4.23 -3.21 2.50
N VAL A 161 -5.56 -3.37 2.46
CA VAL A 161 -6.29 -4.23 3.40
C VAL A 161 -6.15 -5.68 2.94
N ALA A 162 -5.18 -6.39 3.52
CA ALA A 162 -4.69 -7.67 3.06
C ALA A 162 -4.21 -8.53 4.23
N ASP A 163 -4.12 -9.84 4.01
CA ASP A 163 -3.56 -10.78 4.99
C ASP A 163 -2.08 -10.47 5.22
N GLU A 164 -1.36 -10.19 4.14
CA GLU A 164 0.05 -9.83 4.13
C GLU A 164 0.26 -8.51 3.37
N VAL A 165 0.97 -7.57 3.98
CA VAL A 165 1.42 -6.33 3.36
C VAL A 165 2.94 -6.35 3.36
N TRP A 166 3.52 -6.42 2.16
CA TRP A 166 4.96 -6.42 1.93
C TRP A 166 5.38 -5.08 1.38
N MET A 167 6.64 -4.71 1.63
CA MET A 167 7.22 -3.49 1.07
C MET A 167 8.57 -3.81 0.47
N LEU A 168 8.86 -3.26 -0.71
CA LEU A 168 10.23 -3.25 -1.17
C LEU A 168 11.08 -2.31 -0.30
N GLU A 169 12.36 -2.60 -0.15
CA GLU A 169 13.24 -1.92 0.82
C GLU A 169 13.32 -0.38 0.65
N ASN A 170 13.14 0.14 -0.57
CA ASN A 170 13.16 1.58 -0.83
C ASN A 170 11.76 2.18 -0.96
N ALA A 171 10.71 1.33 -1.06
CA ALA A 171 9.34 1.78 -1.06
C ALA A 171 9.00 2.54 0.23
N TYR A 172 8.06 3.47 0.15
CA TYR A 172 7.50 4.13 1.32
C TYR A 172 6.01 3.91 1.43
N TYR A 173 5.48 4.01 2.65
CA TYR A 173 4.05 4.01 2.89
C TYR A 173 3.72 5.05 3.96
N SER A 174 2.91 6.06 3.62
CA SER A 174 2.67 7.22 4.47
C SER A 174 1.25 7.74 4.36
N VAL A 175 0.73 8.31 5.46
CA VAL A 175 -0.57 9.00 5.50
C VAL A 175 -0.60 10.27 4.65
N ILE A 176 0.56 10.88 4.42
CA ILE A 176 0.74 12.14 3.69
C ILE A 176 2.11 12.14 2.98
N THR A 177 2.22 12.78 1.81
CA THR A 177 3.53 12.93 1.16
C THR A 177 4.45 13.81 2.00
N PRO A 178 5.78 13.57 2.00
CA PRO A 178 6.72 14.41 2.72
C PRO A 178 6.64 15.89 2.35
N GLU A 179 6.41 16.20 1.08
CA GLU A 179 6.26 17.57 0.57
C GLU A 179 5.02 18.26 1.13
N SER A 180 3.89 17.54 1.19
CA SER A 180 2.64 18.07 1.75
C SER A 180 2.77 18.26 3.26
N CYS A 181 3.41 17.29 3.96
CA CYS A 181 3.70 17.39 5.38
C CYS A 181 4.55 18.63 5.70
N ALA A 182 5.64 18.83 4.95
CA ALA A 182 6.52 19.98 5.11
C ALA A 182 5.81 21.31 4.82
N SER A 183 4.98 21.35 3.79
CA SER A 183 4.18 22.55 3.46
C SER A 183 3.19 22.92 4.57
N ILE A 184 2.62 21.93 5.27
CA ILE A 184 1.65 22.17 6.35
C ILE A 184 2.35 22.53 7.66
N LEU A 185 3.30 21.70 8.11
CA LEU A 185 3.92 21.83 9.43
C LEU A 185 5.02 22.90 9.45
N PHE A 186 5.80 23.00 8.38
CA PHE A 186 6.94 23.90 8.31
C PHE A 186 6.68 25.14 7.46
N LYS A 187 5.55 25.19 6.74
CA LYS A 187 5.25 26.24 5.74
C LYS A 187 6.34 26.38 4.67
N ASP A 188 7.10 25.31 4.44
CA ASP A 188 8.19 25.26 3.46
C ASP A 188 8.31 23.84 2.86
N PRO A 189 7.90 23.62 1.59
CA PRO A 189 8.01 22.32 0.94
C PRO A 189 9.45 21.84 0.77
N LYS A 190 10.45 22.73 0.80
CA LYS A 190 11.87 22.34 0.68
C LYS A 190 12.37 21.54 1.88
N ARG A 191 11.62 21.57 2.99
CA ARG A 191 11.87 20.77 4.19
C ARG A 191 11.28 19.36 4.12
N ALA A 192 10.93 18.88 2.92
CA ALA A 192 10.48 17.50 2.70
C ALA A 192 11.45 16.42 3.21
N PRO A 193 12.80 16.56 3.09
CA PRO A 193 13.72 15.59 3.67
C PRO A 193 13.58 15.48 5.20
N GLU A 194 13.46 16.62 5.88
CA GLU A 194 13.24 16.66 7.33
C GLU A 194 11.88 16.07 7.71
N ALA A 195 10.81 16.41 6.98
CA ALA A 195 9.49 15.84 7.20
C ALA A 195 9.49 14.30 7.04
N ALA A 196 10.20 13.78 6.05
CA ALA A 196 10.28 12.34 5.78
C ALA A 196 10.88 11.55 6.96
N GLU A 197 11.94 12.07 7.59
CA GLU A 197 12.59 11.46 8.77
C GLU A 197 11.64 11.33 9.97
N HIS A 198 10.72 12.29 10.12
CA HIS A 198 9.72 12.31 11.19
C HIS A 198 8.51 11.41 10.93
N LEU A 199 8.19 11.14 9.67
CA LEU A 199 7.01 10.35 9.29
C LEU A 199 7.20 8.83 9.50
N LYS A 200 8.43 8.33 9.65
CA LYS A 200 8.74 6.89 9.82
C LYS A 200 8.08 6.01 8.75
N LEU A 201 8.18 6.46 7.50
CA LEU A 201 7.49 5.92 6.33
C LEU A 201 8.24 4.79 5.60
N THR A 202 9.45 4.42 6.04
CA THR A 202 10.27 3.42 5.35
C THR A 202 9.80 2.00 5.62
N ALA A 203 10.11 1.07 4.71
CA ALA A 203 9.83 -0.35 4.90
C ALA A 203 10.39 -0.90 6.22
N SER A 204 11.61 -0.49 6.62
CA SER A 204 12.23 -0.92 7.88
C SER A 204 11.48 -0.39 9.11
N ASP A 205 11.10 0.89 9.10
CA ASP A 205 10.36 1.50 10.20
C ASP A 205 9.00 0.81 10.39
N LEU A 206 8.24 0.66 9.30
CA LEU A 206 6.90 0.09 9.33
C LEU A 206 6.91 -1.40 9.70
N ASN A 207 7.96 -2.14 9.32
CA ASN A 207 8.12 -3.51 9.76
C ASN A 207 8.42 -3.60 11.26
N LYS A 208 9.31 -2.75 11.80
CA LYS A 208 9.57 -2.65 13.25
C LYS A 208 8.33 -2.24 14.04
N MET A 209 7.45 -1.43 13.44
CA MET A 209 6.17 -1.03 14.03
C MET A 209 5.08 -2.11 13.94
N GLY A 210 5.31 -3.19 13.18
CA GLY A 210 4.34 -4.26 12.95
C GLY A 210 3.17 -3.84 12.05
N ILE A 211 3.38 -2.85 11.18
CA ILE A 211 2.39 -2.38 10.19
C ILE A 211 2.49 -3.20 8.90
N VAL A 212 3.70 -3.65 8.56
CA VAL A 212 3.96 -4.50 7.38
C VAL A 212 4.72 -5.76 7.79
N GLU A 213 4.38 -6.88 7.19
CA GLU A 213 4.86 -8.20 7.60
C GLU A 213 6.25 -8.52 7.05
N LYS A 214 6.59 -7.99 5.86
CA LYS A 214 7.85 -8.33 5.18
C LYS A 214 8.46 -7.14 4.44
N VAL A 215 9.77 -7.00 4.61
CA VAL A 215 10.61 -6.16 3.75
C VAL A 215 11.24 -7.04 2.68
N VAL A 216 11.16 -6.62 1.43
CA VAL A 216 11.72 -7.33 0.27
C VAL A 216 12.89 -6.51 -0.26
N GLU A 217 14.09 -7.08 -0.20
CA GLU A 217 15.28 -6.51 -0.83
C GLU A 217 15.07 -6.41 -2.35
N GLU A 218 15.33 -5.24 -2.91
CA GLU A 218 15.13 -4.91 -4.33
C GLU A 218 16.49 -4.64 -5.00
N PRO A 219 16.60 -4.81 -6.33
CA PRO A 219 17.82 -4.49 -7.06
C PRO A 219 18.14 -2.98 -6.99
N GLU A 220 19.44 -2.63 -6.99
CA GLU A 220 19.86 -1.21 -7.02
C GLU A 220 19.40 -0.52 -8.32
N ASP A 221 19.38 -1.27 -9.44
CA ASP A 221 18.92 -0.78 -10.74
C ASP A 221 18.01 -1.79 -11.45
N PHE A 222 16.75 -1.39 -11.67
CA PHE A 222 15.76 -2.20 -12.38
C PHE A 222 15.99 -2.26 -13.90
N SER A 223 16.95 -1.52 -14.44
CA SER A 223 17.37 -1.63 -15.84
C SER A 223 18.35 -2.77 -16.10
N GLU A 224 18.98 -3.31 -15.06
CA GLU A 224 19.88 -4.47 -15.17
C GLU A 224 19.07 -5.77 -15.27
N GLU A 225 18.96 -6.32 -16.49
CA GLU A 225 18.07 -7.44 -16.81
C GLU A 225 18.32 -8.68 -15.95
N LYS A 226 19.59 -9.03 -15.70
CA LYS A 226 19.95 -10.24 -14.95
C LYS A 226 19.54 -10.13 -13.49
N GLU A 227 19.80 -8.99 -12.85
CA GLU A 227 19.45 -8.75 -11.45
C GLU A 227 17.92 -8.65 -11.29
N THR A 228 17.28 -7.90 -12.19
CA THR A 228 15.82 -7.73 -12.20
C THR A 228 15.11 -9.06 -12.42
N SER A 229 15.55 -9.88 -13.37
CA SER A 229 14.94 -11.20 -13.63
C SER A 229 15.11 -12.14 -12.44
N HIS A 230 16.28 -12.12 -11.78
CA HIS A 230 16.51 -12.91 -10.57
C HIS A 230 15.59 -12.47 -9.43
N PHE A 231 15.48 -11.15 -9.22
CA PHE A 231 14.58 -10.56 -8.23
C PHE A 231 13.11 -10.90 -8.49
N MET A 232 12.62 -10.73 -9.72
CA MET A 232 11.24 -11.03 -10.10
C MET A 232 10.90 -12.51 -9.87
N LYS A 233 11.81 -13.42 -10.24
CA LYS A 233 11.65 -14.86 -9.98
C LYS A 233 11.59 -15.15 -8.48
N LYS A 234 12.49 -14.58 -7.69
CA LYS A 234 12.50 -14.73 -6.23
C LYS A 234 11.21 -14.21 -5.60
N LEU A 235 10.72 -13.05 -6.05
CA LEU A 235 9.46 -12.47 -5.59
C LEU A 235 8.27 -13.38 -5.93
N ALA A 236 8.21 -13.92 -7.15
CA ALA A 236 7.16 -14.86 -7.55
C ALA A 236 7.17 -16.14 -6.68
N ASP A 237 8.34 -16.69 -6.40
CA ASP A 237 8.51 -17.87 -5.54
C ASP A 237 8.10 -17.58 -4.09
N ASP A 238 8.46 -16.41 -3.57
CA ASP A 238 8.09 -15.97 -2.23
C ASP A 238 6.57 -15.76 -2.12
N LEU A 239 5.94 -15.06 -3.08
CA LEU A 239 4.48 -14.89 -3.13
C LEU A 239 3.76 -16.25 -3.23
N SER A 240 4.29 -17.17 -4.04
CA SER A 240 3.72 -18.51 -4.20
C SER A 240 3.79 -19.32 -2.91
N LYS A 241 4.89 -19.21 -2.17
CA LYS A 241 5.05 -19.85 -0.85
C LYS A 241 4.06 -19.26 0.15
N GLU A 242 3.94 -17.94 0.21
CA GLU A 242 3.06 -17.28 1.18
C GLU A 242 1.59 -17.61 0.93
N ILE A 243 1.15 -17.51 -0.32
CA ILE A 243 -0.19 -17.93 -0.74
C ILE A 243 -0.49 -19.37 -0.31
N LYS A 244 0.47 -20.30 -0.46
CA LYS A 244 0.30 -21.69 -0.03
C LYS A 244 0.20 -21.84 1.49
N GLN A 245 0.79 -20.93 2.29
CA GLN A 245 0.62 -20.96 3.75
C GLN A 245 -0.73 -20.37 4.16
N LEU A 246 -1.13 -19.24 3.56
CA LEU A 246 -2.42 -18.60 3.84
C LEU A 246 -3.59 -19.52 3.55
N GLU A 247 -3.54 -20.29 2.45
CA GLU A 247 -4.62 -21.24 2.11
C GLU A 247 -4.71 -22.48 3.01
N LYS A 248 -3.68 -22.78 3.82
CA LYS A 248 -3.79 -23.84 4.82
C LYS A 248 -4.67 -23.42 5.99
N LYS A 249 -4.92 -22.12 6.16
CA LYS A 249 -5.80 -21.60 7.20
C LYS A 249 -7.26 -21.83 6.79
N PRO A 250 -8.12 -22.29 7.71
CA PRO A 250 -9.56 -22.21 7.53
C PRO A 250 -9.98 -20.76 7.25
N VAL A 251 -10.99 -20.56 6.40
CA VAL A 251 -11.46 -19.22 5.99
C VAL A 251 -11.80 -18.35 7.20
N ASP A 252 -12.49 -18.89 8.21
CA ASP A 252 -12.83 -18.13 9.42
C ASP A 252 -11.56 -17.65 10.14
N LYS A 253 -10.53 -18.50 10.21
CA LYS A 253 -9.25 -18.13 10.81
C LYS A 253 -8.48 -17.10 9.98
N LEU A 254 -8.56 -17.17 8.64
CA LEU A 254 -7.99 -16.17 7.74
C LEU A 254 -8.61 -14.78 8.00
N LEU A 255 -9.95 -14.73 8.10
CA LEU A 255 -10.69 -13.49 8.37
C LEU A 255 -10.38 -12.95 9.78
N ASP A 256 -10.37 -13.81 10.80
CA ASP A 256 -10.02 -13.42 12.17
C ASP A 256 -8.60 -12.86 12.24
N ASP A 257 -7.63 -13.52 11.61
CA ASP A 257 -6.24 -13.07 11.56
C ASP A 257 -6.12 -11.69 10.88
N ARG A 258 -6.85 -11.49 9.77
CA ARG A 258 -6.89 -10.21 9.06
C ARG A 258 -7.52 -9.12 9.93
N TYR A 259 -8.65 -9.40 10.58
CA TYR A 259 -9.31 -8.45 11.48
C TYR A 259 -8.38 -8.04 12.63
N GLU A 260 -7.81 -9.01 13.35
CA GLU A 260 -6.91 -8.77 14.48
C GLU A 260 -5.65 -8.01 14.07
N LYS A 261 -5.10 -8.30 12.87
CA LYS A 261 -3.98 -7.57 12.30
C LYS A 261 -4.24 -6.06 12.22
N TYR A 262 -5.40 -5.64 11.73
CA TYR A 262 -5.72 -4.20 11.65
C TYR A 262 -6.19 -3.64 13.00
N ARG A 263 -6.88 -4.44 13.81
CA ARG A 263 -7.44 -3.99 15.09
C ARG A 263 -6.37 -3.61 16.12
N LYS A 264 -5.20 -4.23 16.07
CA LYS A 264 -4.03 -3.93 16.93
C LYS A 264 -3.22 -2.70 16.49
N ILE A 265 -3.49 -2.13 15.32
CA ILE A 265 -2.75 -0.97 14.81
C ILE A 265 -3.23 0.29 15.55
N GLY A 266 -2.27 1.00 16.16
CA GLY A 266 -2.49 2.20 16.96
C GLY A 266 -2.11 1.97 18.42
N ARG A 267 -1.34 2.91 19.00
CA ARG A 267 -0.97 2.90 20.42
C ARG A 267 -1.65 4.08 21.11
N TYR A 268 -2.37 3.80 22.18
CA TYR A 268 -3.06 4.83 22.99
C TYR A 268 -2.70 4.61 24.45
N SER A 269 -2.28 5.67 25.15
CA SER A 269 -1.82 5.61 26.55
C SER A 269 -2.90 5.16 27.54
N GLU A 270 -4.17 5.28 27.19
CA GLU A 270 -5.27 4.74 28.00
C GLU A 270 -5.46 3.21 27.86
N TYR A 271 -4.69 2.54 26.98
CA TYR A 271 -4.67 1.08 26.78
C TYR A 271 -3.26 0.47 26.78
N SER A 272 -2.20 1.25 27.04
CA SER A 272 -0.79 0.84 26.84
C SER A 272 -0.05 0.50 28.14
N GLU A 273 -0.62 -0.34 29.01
CA GLU A 273 0.23 -1.02 30.02
C GLU A 273 1.05 -2.17 29.39
N ALA A 274 0.80 -2.53 28.12
CA ALA A 274 1.35 -3.76 27.54
C ALA A 274 2.58 -3.63 26.63
N VAL A 275 2.89 -2.46 26.03
CA VAL A 275 4.07 -2.39 25.12
C VAL A 275 4.67 -0.99 25.10
N GLY A 276 5.95 -0.90 25.45
CA GLY A 276 6.69 0.30 25.82
C GLY A 276 6.71 1.49 24.84
N GLU A 277 7.22 2.60 25.37
CA GLU A 277 7.21 3.94 24.78
C GLU A 277 7.93 4.04 23.42
N VAL A 278 7.42 4.91 22.54
CA VAL A 278 8.13 5.38 21.35
C VAL A 278 8.42 6.88 21.52
N PRO A 279 9.69 7.33 21.52
CA PRO A 279 10.02 8.75 21.55
C PRO A 279 9.67 9.45 20.23
N GLY A 280 9.08 10.65 20.28
CA GLY A 280 9.07 11.56 19.12
C GLY A 280 7.83 12.44 18.93
N ALA A 281 6.64 12.03 19.41
CA ALA A 281 5.42 12.81 19.19
C ALA A 281 5.45 14.19 19.86
N ALA A 282 6.09 14.32 21.02
CA ALA A 282 6.23 15.58 21.74
C ALA A 282 7.25 16.54 21.08
N GLN A 283 8.25 16.03 20.36
CA GLN A 283 9.29 16.84 19.72
C GLN A 283 8.79 17.60 18.48
N LEU A 284 7.80 17.05 17.76
CA LEU A 284 7.22 17.69 16.57
C LEU A 284 6.41 18.95 16.86
N LEU A 285 5.90 19.11 18.09
CA LEU A 285 5.01 20.22 18.45
C LEU A 285 5.70 21.33 19.26
N GLY A 286 6.96 21.15 19.68
CA GLY A 286 7.64 22.13 20.53
C GLY A 286 6.95 22.39 21.89
N VAL A 287 6.04 21.50 22.31
CA VAL A 287 5.31 21.63 23.58
C VAL A 287 5.95 20.71 24.61
N SER A 288 6.53 21.28 25.65
CA SER A 288 7.26 20.55 26.70
C SER A 288 6.38 19.73 27.64
N GLN A 289 5.06 19.74 27.49
CA GLN A 289 4.12 18.85 28.20
C GLN A 289 2.71 19.02 27.61
N ALA A 290 2.01 17.92 27.34
CA ALA A 290 0.59 17.97 27.00
C ALA A 290 -0.22 18.42 28.24
N PRO A 291 -1.17 19.37 28.12
CA PRO A 291 -1.97 19.79 29.27
C PRO A 291 -2.88 18.64 29.72
N ALA A 292 -2.85 18.35 31.02
CA ALA A 292 -3.71 17.34 31.64
C ALA A 292 -5.19 17.69 31.42
N ARG A 293 -5.88 16.88 30.60
CA ARG A 293 -7.32 17.05 30.35
C ARG A 293 -8.10 16.49 31.53
N LYS A 294 -8.76 17.36 32.32
CA LYS A 294 -9.67 16.95 33.40
C LYS A 294 -10.81 16.09 32.84
N ARG A 295 -10.93 14.85 33.33
CA ARG A 295 -12.05 13.95 33.05
C ARG A 295 -13.36 14.60 33.53
N ARG A 296 -14.25 14.98 32.61
CA ARG A 296 -15.68 15.16 32.90
C ARG A 296 -16.36 13.83 32.60
N GLY A 297 -16.71 13.08 33.65
CA GLY A 297 -17.52 11.89 33.53
C GLY A 297 -18.93 12.27 33.07
N LEU A 298 -19.31 11.85 31.87
CA LEU A 298 -20.71 11.69 31.52
C LEU A 298 -21.07 10.24 31.85
N PHE A 299 -21.95 10.08 32.83
CA PHE A 299 -22.80 8.93 33.21
C PHE A 299 -22.89 8.89 34.75
N GLY A 300 -23.57 9.89 35.31
CA GLY A 300 -24.15 9.79 36.65
C GLY A 300 -25.57 9.26 36.49
N ARG A 301 -25.85 8.10 37.08
CA ARG A 301 -27.22 7.62 37.31
C ARG A 301 -27.89 8.56 38.32
N GLY A 302 -29.09 9.02 37.97
CA GLY A 302 -30.05 9.72 38.81
C GLY A 302 -31.42 9.54 38.18
#